data_AF-A0A957TXC0-F1
#
_entry.id   AF-A0A957TXC0-F1
#
_cell.length_a   1.000
_cell.length_b   1.000
_cell.length_c   1.000
_cell.angle_alpha   90.00
_cell.angle_beta   90.00
_cell.angle_gamma   90.00
#
_symmetry.space_group_name_H-M   'P 1'
#
loop_
_entity.id
_entity.type
_entity.pdbx_description
1 polymer ?
#
loop_
_entity_poly.entity_id
_entity_poly.type
_entity_poly.pdbx_seq_one_letter_code
_entity_poly.pdbx_strand_id
1 'polypeptide(L)'
;FMFKLLMPTPLGKTLRKIMAKTTGLLATEHGQSPAGTGISDQTRLAIRDNAPERYQEYCMAIQQRRPLPAVEAHILNILLASNQQFAELDSLSTLDRDQQRKLTQLVEPLFVYGLGPRAATALMLGAKAWSFFFSDAVHETADGSDLARVVLPALRHRLKLHFHWVETYGRKQNTNNTTDIHETALLDQLIADFCILAAPKGAGYQDAFAKTLQAVITQKYGGA
;
A
#
# COMPACT_ATOMS: atom_id res chain seq x y z
N PHE A 1 4.85 24.04 -24.53
CA PHE A 1 5.81 23.61 -23.49
C PHE A 1 5.05 23.35 -22.20
N MET A 2 5.07 22.12 -21.69
CA MET A 2 4.43 21.75 -20.42
C MET A 2 5.52 21.74 -19.34
N PHE A 3 5.48 22.70 -18.42
CA PHE A 3 6.41 22.73 -17.29
C PHE A 3 5.81 21.95 -16.13
N LYS A 4 6.54 20.96 -15.61
CA LYS A 4 6.13 20.19 -14.44
C LYS A 4 6.72 20.87 -13.21
N LEU A 5 5.90 21.58 -12.44
CA LEU A 5 6.31 22.18 -11.18
C LEU A 5 6.55 21.09 -10.14
N LEU A 6 7.74 21.09 -9.53
CA LEU A 6 8.07 20.24 -8.40
C LEU A 6 7.45 20.85 -7.14
N MET A 7 6.33 20.28 -6.72
CA MET A 7 5.69 20.64 -5.45
C MET A 7 6.45 19.96 -4.30
N PRO A 8 6.67 20.67 -3.17
CA PRO A 8 7.29 20.06 -2.00
C PRO A 8 6.42 18.92 -1.47
N THR A 9 7.07 17.83 -1.05
CA THR A 9 6.37 16.70 -0.42
C THR A 9 5.80 17.14 0.93
N PRO A 10 4.47 16.99 1.14
CA PRO A 10 3.85 17.38 2.40
C PRO A 10 4.34 16.50 3.55
N LEU A 11 4.53 17.10 4.72
CA LEU A 11 4.90 16.41 5.96
C LEU A 11 3.80 15.42 6.39
N GLY A 12 4.17 14.45 7.24
CA GLY A 12 3.32 13.37 7.74
C GLY A 12 2.01 13.84 8.37
N LYS A 13 2.02 14.94 9.15
CA LYS A 13 0.79 15.53 9.72
C LYS A 13 -0.18 16.00 8.63
N THR A 14 0.35 16.57 7.55
CA THR A 14 -0.44 17.04 6.40
C THR A 14 -0.92 15.85 5.55
N LEU A 15 -0.08 14.84 5.37
CA LEU A 15 -0.45 13.59 4.68
C LEU A 15 -1.63 12.89 5.37
N ARG A 16 -1.60 12.75 6.71
CA ARG A 16 -2.74 12.20 7.46
C ARG A 16 -4.02 12.99 7.23
N LYS A 17 -3.96 14.32 7.23
CA LYS A 17 -5.13 15.18 6.95
C LYS A 17 -5.68 14.96 5.53
N ILE A 18 -4.80 14.85 4.54
CA ILE A 18 -5.20 14.58 3.14
C ILE A 18 -5.85 13.20 3.02
N MET A 19 -5.26 12.19 3.66
CA MET A 19 -5.82 10.83 3.70
C MET A 19 -7.19 10.85 4.35
N ALA A 20 -7.33 11.37 5.57
CA ALA A 20 -8.59 11.48 6.31
C ALA A 20 -9.70 12.14 5.47
N LYS A 21 -9.38 13.28 4.83
CA LYS A 21 -10.35 14.02 4.02
C LYS A 21 -10.88 13.20 2.85
N THR A 22 -10.04 12.32 2.27
CA THR A 22 -10.36 11.63 1.01
C THR A 22 -10.87 10.22 1.24
N THR A 23 -10.41 9.55 2.30
CA THR A 23 -10.69 8.14 2.55
C THR A 23 -11.70 7.92 3.67
N GLY A 24 -12.22 8.99 4.27
CA GLY A 24 -13.15 8.92 5.39
C GLY A 24 -12.44 8.61 6.71
N LEU A 25 -13.09 7.83 7.56
CA LEU A 25 -12.60 7.51 8.90
C LEU A 25 -11.20 6.91 8.85
N LEU A 26 -10.24 7.57 9.52
CA LEU A 26 -8.97 6.99 9.90
C LEU A 26 -9.11 6.27 11.25
N ALA A 27 -8.08 5.52 11.65
CA ALA A 27 -8.09 4.78 12.89
C ALA A 27 -8.44 5.71 14.08
N THR A 28 -9.45 5.34 14.85
CA THR A 28 -9.78 5.93 16.15
C THR A 28 -10.01 4.78 17.12
N GLU A 29 -9.45 4.91 18.33
CA GLU A 29 -9.62 3.93 19.39
C GLU A 29 -11.12 3.80 19.70
N HIS A 30 -11.64 2.60 19.48
CA HIS A 30 -12.98 2.11 19.83
C HIS A 30 -14.16 2.66 18.98
N GLY A 31 -15.05 1.74 18.57
CA GLY A 31 -16.33 2.05 17.94
C GLY A 31 -16.75 0.99 16.92
N GLN A 32 -17.68 0.13 17.33
CA GLN A 32 -18.41 -0.84 16.51
C GLN A 32 -19.32 -0.14 15.50
N SER A 33 -19.56 -0.76 14.33
CA SER A 33 -20.53 -0.32 13.32
C SER A 33 -21.19 -1.55 12.64
N PRO A 34 -22.33 -1.39 11.93
CA PRO A 34 -23.33 -2.44 11.79
C PRO A 34 -23.04 -3.50 10.71
N ALA A 35 -23.60 -4.70 10.94
CA ALA A 35 -23.43 -5.92 10.15
C ALA A 35 -24.14 -5.89 8.78
N GLY A 36 -23.49 -6.47 7.76
CA GLY A 36 -24.01 -6.60 6.40
C GLY A 36 -24.67 -7.95 6.14
N THR A 37 -25.86 -7.93 5.52
CA THR A 37 -26.64 -9.10 5.08
C THR A 37 -26.31 -9.50 3.63
N GLY A 38 -26.16 -10.81 3.39
CA GLY A 38 -25.86 -11.40 2.07
C GLY A 38 -27.03 -11.35 1.07
N ILE A 39 -26.71 -11.31 -0.23
CA ILE A 39 -27.65 -11.03 -1.33
C ILE A 39 -27.95 -12.30 -2.15
N SER A 40 -29.22 -12.56 -2.47
CA SER A 40 -29.72 -13.72 -3.25
C SER A 40 -29.88 -13.44 -4.77
N ASP A 41 -30.06 -14.51 -5.56
CA ASP A 41 -30.01 -14.52 -7.04
C ASP A 41 -31.10 -13.70 -7.77
N GLN A 42 -32.26 -13.43 -7.17
CA GLN A 42 -33.27 -12.51 -7.76
C GLN A 42 -32.78 -11.06 -7.81
N THR A 43 -31.78 -10.71 -7.00
CA THR A 43 -31.18 -9.37 -6.96
C THR A 43 -30.37 -9.07 -8.21
N ARG A 44 -29.93 -10.09 -8.97
CA ARG A 44 -29.02 -9.98 -10.13
C ARG A 44 -29.60 -9.29 -11.37
N LEU A 45 -30.93 -9.30 -11.55
CA LEU A 45 -31.60 -8.63 -12.67
C LEU A 45 -31.97 -7.16 -12.35
N ALA A 46 -32.21 -6.81 -11.08
CA ALA A 46 -32.43 -5.44 -10.62
C ALA A 46 -31.13 -4.61 -10.47
N ILE A 47 -29.95 -5.22 -10.70
CA ILE A 47 -28.64 -4.57 -10.54
C ILE A 47 -28.38 -3.52 -11.62
N ARG A 48 -28.99 -3.66 -12.79
CA ARG A 48 -28.66 -2.82 -13.94
C ARG A 48 -29.28 -1.42 -13.86
N ASP A 49 -30.46 -1.31 -13.26
CA ASP A 49 -31.20 -0.03 -13.16
C ASP A 49 -30.76 0.83 -11.95
N ASN A 50 -30.15 0.21 -10.91
CA ASN A 50 -29.66 0.90 -9.70
C ASN A 50 -28.13 0.86 -9.54
N ALA A 51 -27.39 0.62 -10.64
CA ALA A 51 -25.93 0.57 -10.64
C ALA A 51 -25.25 1.83 -10.04
N PRO A 52 -25.68 3.08 -10.33
CA PRO A 52 -25.04 4.26 -9.74
C PRO A 52 -25.30 4.37 -8.23
N GLU A 53 -26.49 4.02 -7.76
CA GLU A 53 -26.85 4.05 -6.33
C GLU A 53 -26.01 3.04 -5.54
N ARG A 54 -25.89 1.80 -6.04
CA ARG A 54 -25.06 0.77 -5.41
C ARG A 54 -23.58 1.10 -5.45
N TYR A 55 -23.10 1.71 -6.53
CA TYR A 55 -21.73 2.22 -6.58
C TYR A 55 -21.49 3.24 -5.45
N GLN A 56 -22.42 4.17 -5.26
CA GLN A 56 -22.33 5.16 -4.19
C GLN A 56 -22.40 4.52 -2.80
N GLU A 57 -23.28 3.54 -2.60
CA GLU A 57 -23.37 2.74 -1.37
C GLU A 57 -22.04 2.03 -1.06
N TYR A 58 -21.42 1.37 -2.05
CA TYR A 58 -20.12 0.73 -1.87
C TYR A 58 -19.02 1.73 -1.56
N CYS A 59 -18.98 2.88 -2.25
CA CYS A 59 -18.02 3.93 -1.95
C CYS A 59 -18.15 4.40 -0.49
N MET A 60 -19.38 4.62 -0.01
CA MET A 60 -19.64 5.01 1.37
C MET A 60 -19.24 3.91 2.36
N ALA A 61 -19.62 2.66 2.11
CA ALA A 61 -19.30 1.52 2.96
C ALA A 61 -17.78 1.31 3.08
N ILE A 62 -17.06 1.39 1.95
CA ILE A 62 -15.60 1.31 1.93
C ILE A 62 -15.00 2.46 2.75
N GLN A 63 -15.49 3.69 2.59
CA GLN A 63 -15.01 4.85 3.36
C GLN A 63 -15.28 4.74 4.87
N GLN A 64 -16.29 3.99 5.29
CA GLN A 64 -16.62 3.78 6.70
C GLN A 64 -15.76 2.70 7.37
N ARG A 65 -15.15 1.78 6.61
CA ARG A 65 -14.23 0.77 7.15
C ARG A 65 -13.06 1.42 7.90
N ARG A 66 -12.70 0.90 9.07
CA ARG A 66 -11.58 1.43 9.86
C ARG A 66 -10.31 0.63 9.57
N PRO A 67 -9.21 1.26 9.12
CA PRO A 67 -7.93 0.57 9.05
C PRO A 67 -7.33 0.38 10.45
N LEU A 68 -6.54 -0.66 10.65
CA LEU A 68 -5.71 -0.77 11.84
C LEU A 68 -4.67 0.37 11.88
N PRO A 69 -4.30 0.90 13.06
CA PRO A 69 -3.28 1.95 13.18
C PRO A 69 -1.96 1.60 12.49
N ALA A 70 -1.57 0.32 12.53
CA ALA A 70 -0.37 -0.18 11.87
C ALA A 70 -0.42 -0.03 10.34
N VAL A 71 -1.60 -0.14 9.71
CA VAL A 71 -1.78 0.06 8.26
C VAL A 71 -1.56 1.53 7.89
N GLU A 72 -2.09 2.45 8.68
CA GLU A 72 -1.87 3.88 8.48
C GLU A 72 -0.38 4.25 8.65
N ALA A 73 0.24 3.76 9.73
CA ALA A 73 1.67 3.95 9.96
C ALA A 73 2.51 3.39 8.80
N HIS A 74 2.17 2.21 8.29
CA HIS A 74 2.87 1.60 7.16
C HIS A 74 2.76 2.45 5.88
N ILE A 75 1.56 2.93 5.54
CA ILE A 75 1.37 3.80 4.36
C ILE A 75 2.18 5.10 4.51
N LEU A 76 2.21 5.69 5.71
CA LEU A 76 3.04 6.87 5.98
C LEU A 76 4.54 6.57 5.81
N ASN A 77 5.01 5.43 6.33
CA ASN A 77 6.41 5.02 6.18
C ASN A 77 6.79 4.86 4.71
N ILE A 78 5.94 4.22 3.91
CA ILE A 78 6.11 4.08 2.46
C ILE A 78 6.24 5.46 1.79
N LEU A 79 5.37 6.42 2.14
CA LEU A 79 5.42 7.75 1.54
C LEU A 79 6.68 8.52 1.95
N LEU A 80 6.96 8.61 3.25
CA LEU A 80 8.11 9.36 3.77
C LEU A 80 9.43 8.77 3.26
N ALA A 81 9.58 7.44 3.30
CA ALA A 81 10.79 6.78 2.83
C ALA A 81 11.01 6.98 1.33
N SER A 82 9.97 6.82 0.51
CA SER A 82 10.09 7.05 -0.95
C SER A 82 10.48 8.48 -1.31
N ASN A 83 10.17 9.45 -0.44
CA ASN A 83 10.56 10.87 -0.59
C ASN A 83 11.84 11.22 0.19
N GLN A 84 12.58 10.22 0.67
CA GLN A 84 13.84 10.38 1.42
C GLN A 84 13.69 11.24 2.70
N GLN A 85 12.48 11.33 3.26
CA GLN A 85 12.19 12.09 4.49
C GLN A 85 12.48 11.25 5.74
N PHE A 86 13.70 10.69 5.83
CA PHE A 86 14.09 9.76 6.90
C PHE A 86 14.14 10.41 8.28
N ALA A 87 14.39 11.72 8.37
CA ALA A 87 14.33 12.45 9.64
C ALA A 87 12.91 12.46 10.23
N GLU A 88 11.89 12.57 9.39
CA GLU A 88 10.49 12.52 9.86
C GLU A 88 10.09 11.08 10.22
N LEU A 89 10.60 10.10 9.49
CA LEU A 89 10.40 8.68 9.79
C LEU A 89 10.93 8.29 11.19
N ASP A 90 12.11 8.79 11.56
CA ASP A 90 12.72 8.58 12.89
C ASP A 90 11.83 9.14 14.01
N SER A 91 11.24 10.32 13.79
CA SER A 91 10.34 10.98 14.75
C SER A 91 9.04 10.21 15.02
N LEU A 92 8.64 9.30 14.12
CA LEU A 92 7.45 8.48 14.29
C LEU A 92 7.70 7.19 15.07
N SER A 93 8.98 6.81 15.28
CA SER A 93 9.41 5.64 16.07
C SER A 93 8.74 4.30 15.68
N THR A 94 8.29 4.16 14.43
CA THR A 94 7.60 2.94 13.95
C THR A 94 8.55 1.88 13.38
N LEU A 95 9.79 2.27 13.07
CA LEU A 95 10.83 1.43 12.48
C LEU A 95 12.04 1.40 13.40
N ASP A 96 12.77 0.30 13.42
CA ASP A 96 14.07 0.28 14.09
C ASP A 96 15.18 0.89 13.20
N ARG A 97 16.33 1.17 13.83
CA ARG A 97 17.48 1.79 13.14
C ARG A 97 18.06 0.91 12.03
N ASP A 98 17.99 -0.41 12.16
CA ASP A 98 18.54 -1.34 11.16
C ASP A 98 17.66 -1.39 9.90
N GLN A 99 16.33 -1.45 10.07
CA GLN A 99 15.35 -1.34 9.01
C GLN A 99 15.46 0.00 8.30
N GLN A 100 15.56 1.10 9.06
CA GLN A 100 15.71 2.42 8.46
C GLN A 100 16.98 2.50 7.63
N ARG A 101 18.12 2.00 8.13
CA ARG A 101 19.36 1.92 7.36
C ARG A 101 19.21 1.11 6.07
N LYS A 102 18.59 -0.06 6.13
CA LYS A 102 18.33 -0.91 4.94
C LYS A 102 17.40 -0.22 3.96
N LEU A 103 16.36 0.45 4.46
CA LEU A 103 15.40 1.20 3.66
C LEU A 103 16.07 2.37 2.95
N THR A 104 16.91 3.13 3.63
CA THR A 104 17.73 4.20 3.05
C THR A 104 18.66 3.67 1.96
N GLN A 105 19.41 2.60 2.24
CA GLN A 105 20.29 1.96 1.26
C GLN A 105 19.56 1.42 0.03
N LEU A 106 18.29 1.00 0.17
CA LEU A 106 17.47 0.56 -0.95
C LEU A 106 16.97 1.74 -1.78
N VAL A 107 16.39 2.74 -1.13
CA VAL A 107 15.66 3.84 -1.80
C VAL A 107 16.60 4.83 -2.48
N GLU A 108 17.64 5.31 -1.80
CA GLU A 108 18.51 6.39 -2.30
C GLU A 108 19.08 6.14 -3.71
N PRO A 109 19.66 4.97 -4.03
CA PRO A 109 20.22 4.73 -5.36
C PRO A 109 19.17 4.36 -6.42
N LEU A 110 17.92 4.06 -6.03
CA LEU A 110 16.92 3.49 -6.93
C LEU A 110 15.79 4.47 -7.27
N PHE A 111 15.40 5.37 -6.36
CA PHE A 111 14.20 6.20 -6.50
C PHE A 111 14.57 7.63 -6.88
N VAL A 112 14.05 8.10 -8.03
CA VAL A 112 14.23 9.50 -8.49
C VAL A 112 13.15 10.40 -7.89
N TYR A 113 11.91 9.91 -7.86
CA TYR A 113 10.79 10.64 -7.28
C TYR A 113 9.96 9.72 -6.39
N GLY A 114 9.65 10.23 -5.20
CA GLY A 114 8.82 9.55 -4.23
C GLY A 114 7.33 9.56 -4.57
N LEU A 115 6.58 8.90 -3.72
CA LEU A 115 5.13 8.75 -3.84
C LEU A 115 4.43 10.03 -3.37
N GLY A 116 3.43 10.46 -4.15
CA GLY A 116 2.57 11.59 -3.78
C GLY A 116 1.36 11.18 -2.93
N PRO A 117 0.56 12.15 -2.44
CA PRO A 117 -0.62 11.88 -1.62
C PRO A 117 -1.67 10.98 -2.30
N ARG A 118 -1.75 11.00 -3.64
CA ARG A 118 -2.64 10.12 -4.39
C ARG A 118 -2.29 8.64 -4.23
N ALA A 119 -1.01 8.31 -4.03
CA ALA A 119 -0.60 6.94 -3.74
C ALA A 119 -1.08 6.51 -2.36
N ALA A 120 -0.94 7.36 -1.34
CA ALA A 120 -1.46 7.07 0.00
C ALA A 120 -2.98 6.84 0.00
N THR A 121 -3.73 7.71 -0.68
CA THR A 121 -5.19 7.54 -0.85
C THR A 121 -5.52 6.21 -1.54
N ALA A 122 -4.78 5.85 -2.60
CA ALA A 122 -5.01 4.62 -3.34
C ALA A 122 -4.70 3.37 -2.48
N LEU A 123 -3.60 3.39 -1.71
CA LEU A 123 -3.25 2.31 -0.78
C LEU A 123 -4.31 2.14 0.32
N MET A 124 -4.72 3.25 0.94
CA MET A 124 -5.69 3.23 2.03
C MET A 124 -7.08 2.76 1.56
N LEU A 125 -7.59 3.33 0.46
CA LEU A 125 -8.86 2.89 -0.12
C LEU A 125 -8.76 1.46 -0.66
N GLY A 126 -7.62 1.08 -1.24
CA GLY A 126 -7.37 -0.27 -1.71
C GLY A 126 -7.46 -1.29 -0.57
N ALA A 127 -6.79 -1.04 0.55
CA ALA A 127 -6.84 -1.92 1.72
C ALA A 127 -8.26 -2.01 2.30
N LYS A 128 -8.95 -0.87 2.43
CA LYS A 128 -10.35 -0.82 2.90
C LYS A 128 -11.31 -1.54 1.95
N ALA A 129 -11.14 -1.38 0.65
CA ALA A 129 -11.94 -2.06 -0.37
C ALA A 129 -11.66 -3.57 -0.36
N TRP A 130 -10.40 -3.97 -0.22
CA TRP A 130 -10.03 -5.38 -0.15
C TRP A 130 -10.68 -6.05 1.06
N SER A 131 -10.55 -5.43 2.23
CA SER A 131 -11.23 -5.84 3.47
C SER A 131 -12.75 -5.93 3.28
N PHE A 132 -13.36 -4.94 2.61
CA PHE A 132 -14.80 -4.92 2.40
C PHE A 132 -15.30 -6.05 1.49
N PHE A 133 -14.60 -6.36 0.40
CA PHE A 133 -15.08 -7.31 -0.61
C PHE A 133 -14.64 -8.75 -0.37
N PHE A 134 -13.48 -8.97 0.27
CA PHE A 134 -12.81 -10.27 0.27
C PHE A 134 -12.45 -10.79 1.65
N SER A 135 -12.52 -9.96 2.68
CA SER A 135 -12.30 -10.40 4.06
C SER A 135 -13.64 -10.78 4.69
N ASP A 136 -13.64 -11.87 5.46
CA ASP A 136 -14.85 -12.35 6.12
C ASP A 136 -15.48 -11.25 6.97
N ALA A 137 -16.82 -11.23 7.04
CA ALA A 137 -17.60 -10.20 7.74
C ALA A 137 -17.21 -10.00 9.22
N VAL A 138 -16.45 -10.94 9.80
CA VAL A 138 -15.91 -10.90 11.17
C VAL A 138 -14.80 -9.87 11.33
N HIS A 139 -14.06 -9.55 10.27
CA HIS A 139 -12.97 -8.58 10.31
C HIS A 139 -13.44 -7.24 9.72
N GLU A 140 -14.08 -6.43 10.56
CA GLU A 140 -14.56 -5.10 10.17
C GLU A 140 -13.45 -4.09 9.89
N THR A 141 -12.21 -4.47 10.22
CA THR A 141 -11.03 -3.62 10.12
C THR A 141 -10.10 -4.06 9.01
N ALA A 142 -9.61 -3.10 8.23
CA ALA A 142 -8.58 -3.39 7.22
C ALA A 142 -7.22 -3.59 7.88
N ASP A 143 -6.55 -4.70 7.56
CA ASP A 143 -5.29 -5.11 8.18
C ASP A 143 -4.09 -5.06 7.22
N GLY A 144 -2.94 -5.57 7.68
CA GLY A 144 -1.73 -5.64 6.87
C GLY A 144 -1.85 -6.59 5.68
N SER A 145 -2.59 -7.68 5.82
CA SER A 145 -2.81 -8.64 4.73
C SER A 145 -3.65 -8.03 3.61
N ASP A 146 -4.63 -7.18 3.94
CA ASP A 146 -5.41 -6.44 2.96
C ASP A 146 -4.54 -5.45 2.18
N LEU A 147 -3.66 -4.72 2.90
CA LEU A 147 -2.71 -3.80 2.27
C LEU A 147 -1.73 -4.54 1.34
N ALA A 148 -1.23 -5.71 1.75
CA ALA A 148 -0.29 -6.51 0.97
C ALA A 148 -0.85 -6.91 -0.40
N ARG A 149 -2.17 -7.15 -0.50
CA ARG A 149 -2.81 -7.55 -1.77
C ARG A 149 -3.00 -6.42 -2.76
N VAL A 150 -2.98 -5.17 -2.29
CA VAL A 150 -3.19 -3.98 -3.13
C VAL A 150 -1.92 -3.19 -3.41
N VAL A 151 -0.83 -3.43 -2.67
CA VAL A 151 0.37 -2.58 -2.74
C VAL A 151 1.03 -2.61 -4.12
N LEU A 152 1.19 -3.79 -4.73
CA LEU A 152 1.80 -3.93 -6.05
C LEU A 152 1.01 -3.21 -7.16
N PRO A 153 -0.29 -3.49 -7.38
CA PRO A 153 -1.05 -2.78 -8.41
C PRO A 153 -1.19 -1.29 -8.11
N ALA A 154 -1.22 -0.88 -6.84
CA ALA A 154 -1.30 0.54 -6.47
C ALA A 154 0.00 1.31 -6.78
N LEU A 155 1.17 0.70 -6.59
CA LEU A 155 2.46 1.41 -6.65
C LEU A 155 3.22 1.25 -7.97
N ARG A 156 2.98 0.17 -8.74
CA ARG A 156 3.75 -0.16 -9.95
C ARG A 156 3.95 1.01 -10.92
N HIS A 157 2.92 1.81 -11.12
CA HIS A 157 2.91 2.93 -12.08
C HIS A 157 3.11 4.30 -11.41
N ARG A 158 3.41 4.34 -10.12
CA ARG A 158 3.52 5.58 -9.32
C ARG A 158 4.95 5.88 -8.89
N LEU A 159 5.85 4.93 -8.99
CA LEU A 159 7.25 5.09 -8.68
C LEU A 159 8.03 5.49 -9.93
N LYS A 160 8.92 6.46 -9.79
CA LYS A 160 9.88 6.80 -10.84
C LYS A 160 11.29 6.42 -10.35
N LEU A 161 11.87 5.44 -11.04
CA LEU A 161 13.16 4.86 -10.70
C LEU A 161 14.29 5.48 -11.54
N HIS A 162 15.53 5.33 -11.06
CA HIS A 162 16.71 5.78 -11.78
C HIS A 162 16.90 4.99 -13.07
N PHE A 163 17.56 5.62 -14.05
CA PHE A 163 18.10 4.89 -15.19
C PHE A 163 19.10 3.85 -14.67
N HIS A 164 19.01 2.61 -15.13
CA HIS A 164 19.74 1.43 -14.61
C HIS A 164 19.32 0.90 -13.23
N TRP A 165 18.06 1.11 -12.82
CA TRP A 165 17.56 0.52 -11.58
C TRP A 165 17.61 -1.02 -11.58
N VAL A 166 17.42 -1.66 -12.75
CA VAL A 166 17.42 -3.13 -12.90
C VAL A 166 18.78 -3.72 -12.55
N GLU A 167 19.85 -3.17 -13.09
CA GLU A 167 21.23 -3.62 -12.87
C GLU A 167 21.70 -3.30 -11.44
N THR A 168 21.23 -2.17 -10.89
CA THR A 168 21.56 -1.73 -9.54
C THR A 168 20.87 -2.62 -8.49
N TYR A 169 19.60 -2.96 -8.71
CA TYR A 169 18.83 -3.82 -7.82
C TYR A 169 19.21 -5.30 -7.99
N GLY A 170 19.34 -5.79 -9.23
CA GLY A 170 19.73 -7.17 -9.53
C GLY A 170 21.10 -7.55 -8.96
N ARG A 171 22.08 -6.63 -8.99
CA ARG A 171 23.38 -6.82 -8.31
C ARG A 171 23.24 -7.03 -6.81
N LYS A 172 22.31 -6.32 -6.15
CA LYS A 172 22.06 -6.48 -4.70
C LYS A 172 21.40 -7.82 -4.37
N GLN A 173 20.60 -8.37 -5.27
CA GLN A 173 19.93 -9.66 -5.09
C GLN A 173 20.83 -10.86 -5.37
N ASN A 174 22.12 -10.65 -5.74
CA ASN A 174 23.05 -11.72 -6.11
C ASN A 174 22.50 -12.67 -7.20
N THR A 175 21.56 -12.19 -8.01
CA THR A 175 21.04 -12.94 -9.16
C THR A 175 22.08 -12.85 -10.28
N ASN A 176 23.07 -13.74 -10.27
CA ASN A 176 24.09 -13.82 -11.33
C ASN A 176 23.54 -14.34 -12.68
N ASN A 177 22.25 -14.74 -12.73
CA ASN A 177 21.53 -15.22 -13.91
C ASN A 177 20.42 -14.25 -14.36
N THR A 178 20.72 -12.95 -14.45
CA THR A 178 19.73 -11.89 -14.74
C THR A 178 19.18 -11.88 -16.17
N THR A 179 19.57 -12.81 -17.04
CA THR A 179 19.17 -12.78 -18.45
C THR A 179 17.71 -13.16 -18.72
N ASP A 180 17.03 -13.86 -17.80
CA ASP A 180 15.65 -14.34 -18.02
C ASP A 180 14.59 -13.79 -17.05
N ILE A 181 14.95 -12.95 -16.07
CA ILE A 181 13.94 -12.37 -15.17
C ILE A 181 13.28 -11.18 -15.87
N HIS A 182 12.01 -11.34 -16.23
CA HIS A 182 11.19 -10.28 -16.82
C HIS A 182 11.24 -9.02 -15.94
N GLU A 183 11.55 -7.85 -16.52
CA GLU A 183 11.72 -6.57 -15.80
C GLU A 183 10.55 -6.27 -14.85
N THR A 184 9.33 -6.63 -15.26
CA THR A 184 8.12 -6.51 -14.45
C THR A 184 8.15 -7.32 -13.14
N ALA A 185 8.74 -8.52 -13.14
CA ALA A 185 8.89 -9.33 -11.93
C ALA A 185 9.93 -8.72 -10.98
N LEU A 186 11.03 -8.20 -11.52
CA LEU A 186 12.02 -7.44 -10.73
C LEU A 186 11.43 -6.18 -10.12
N LEU A 187 10.55 -5.48 -10.85
CA LEU A 187 9.90 -4.28 -10.33
C LEU A 187 8.94 -4.63 -9.18
N ASP A 188 8.14 -5.68 -9.34
CA ASP A 188 7.25 -6.15 -8.29
C ASP A 188 8.04 -6.61 -7.05
N GLN A 189 9.18 -7.30 -7.24
CA GLN A 189 10.06 -7.70 -6.13
C GLN A 189 10.69 -6.48 -5.44
N LEU A 190 11.16 -5.48 -6.19
CA LEU A 190 11.67 -4.23 -5.63
C LEU A 190 10.62 -3.52 -4.79
N ILE A 191 9.39 -3.40 -5.31
CA ILE A 191 8.27 -2.79 -4.57
C ILE A 191 7.99 -3.59 -3.30
N ALA A 192 8.03 -4.93 -3.38
CA ALA A 192 7.78 -5.78 -2.25
C ALA A 192 8.82 -5.62 -1.14
N ASP A 193 10.10 -5.71 -1.47
CA ASP A 193 11.20 -5.50 -0.53
C ASP A 193 11.12 -4.12 0.12
N PHE A 194 10.84 -3.09 -0.69
CA PHE A 194 10.66 -1.72 -0.21
C PHE A 194 9.51 -1.62 0.80
N CYS A 195 8.35 -2.21 0.51
CA CYS A 195 7.21 -2.17 1.43
C CYS A 195 7.46 -3.02 2.68
N ILE A 196 8.09 -4.19 2.57
CA ILE A 196 8.43 -5.01 3.74
C ILE A 196 9.39 -4.28 4.68
N LEU A 197 10.36 -3.53 4.15
CA LEU A 197 11.27 -2.71 4.94
C LEU A 197 10.57 -1.49 5.57
N ALA A 198 9.54 -0.95 4.93
CA ALA A 198 8.74 0.16 5.44
C ALA A 198 7.66 -0.26 6.45
N ALA A 199 7.43 -1.57 6.63
CA ALA A 199 6.42 -2.10 7.54
C ALA A 199 6.79 -1.85 9.02
N PRO A 200 5.86 -1.32 9.84
CA PRO A 200 6.10 -1.09 11.27
C PRO A 200 6.34 -2.39 12.02
N LYS A 201 7.27 -2.37 12.98
CA LYS A 201 7.52 -3.48 13.90
C LYS A 201 6.53 -3.45 15.06
N GLY A 202 5.53 -4.32 15.03
CA GLY A 202 4.60 -4.51 16.14
C GLY A 202 3.70 -5.73 15.92
N ALA A 203 3.41 -6.47 17.00
CA ALA A 203 2.39 -7.53 17.07
C ALA A 203 2.37 -8.55 15.90
N GLY A 204 3.52 -8.87 15.30
CA GLY A 204 3.61 -9.78 14.14
C GLY A 204 3.09 -9.19 12.82
N TYR A 205 2.80 -7.89 12.76
CA TYR A 205 2.28 -7.19 11.58
C TYR A 205 3.18 -7.36 10.36
N GLN A 206 4.48 -7.10 10.53
CA GLN A 206 5.46 -7.18 9.43
C GLN A 206 5.51 -8.60 8.84
N ASP A 207 5.51 -9.62 9.69
CA ASP A 207 5.56 -11.02 9.25
C ASP A 207 4.28 -11.43 8.50
N ALA A 208 3.12 -11.02 9.03
CA ALA A 208 1.83 -11.26 8.37
C ALA A 208 1.77 -10.57 7.00
N PHE A 209 2.16 -9.30 6.93
CA PHE A 209 2.24 -8.52 5.69
C PHE A 209 3.18 -9.19 4.67
N ALA A 210 4.41 -9.51 5.09
CA ALA A 210 5.42 -10.12 4.23
C ALA A 210 4.98 -11.48 3.71
N LYS A 211 4.39 -12.33 4.56
CA LYS A 211 3.85 -13.63 4.18
C LYS A 211 2.75 -13.50 3.12
N THR A 212 1.79 -12.60 3.31
CA THR A 212 0.72 -12.37 2.33
C THR A 212 1.27 -11.81 1.02
N LEU A 213 2.19 -10.85 1.09
CA LEU A 213 2.76 -10.24 -0.11
C LEU A 213 3.56 -11.25 -0.93
N GLN A 214 4.36 -12.09 -0.26
CA GLN A 214 5.09 -13.17 -0.92
C GLN A 214 4.13 -14.16 -1.59
N ALA A 215 3.02 -14.51 -0.94
CA ALA A 215 2.00 -15.37 -1.55
C ALA A 215 1.39 -14.75 -2.82
N VAL A 216 1.15 -13.43 -2.84
CA VAL A 216 0.65 -12.71 -4.03
C VAL A 216 1.67 -12.77 -5.18
N ILE A 217 2.96 -12.57 -4.89
CA ILE A 217 4.03 -12.65 -5.90
C ILE A 217 4.15 -14.08 -6.43
N THR A 218 4.19 -15.08 -5.54
CA THR A 218 4.26 -16.49 -5.92
C THR A 218 3.05 -16.92 -6.72
N GLN A 219 1.84 -16.48 -6.38
CA GLN A 219 0.64 -16.78 -7.18
C GLN A 219 0.74 -16.19 -8.60
N LYS A 220 1.36 -15.03 -8.73
CA LYS A 220 1.47 -14.32 -10.01
C LYS A 220 2.55 -14.86 -10.93
N TYR A 221 3.66 -15.36 -10.37
CA TYR A 221 4.85 -15.75 -11.13
C TYR A 221 5.25 -17.23 -10.97
N GLY A 222 4.77 -17.92 -9.94
CA GLY A 222 5.13 -19.31 -9.61
C GLY A 222 4.18 -20.37 -10.18
N GLY A 223 3.20 -19.98 -10.99
CA GLY A 223 2.31 -20.88 -11.72
C GLY A 223 2.75 -21.17 -13.16
N ALA A 224 4.05 -21.06 -13.45
CA ALA A 224 4.63 -21.37 -14.76
C ALA A 224 5.04 -22.85 -14.85
#